data_AF-A0A4R0FGG5-F1
#
_entry.id   AF-A0A4R0FGG5-F1
#
_cell.length_a   1.000
_cell.length_b   1.000
_cell.length_c   1.000
_cell.angle_alpha   90.00
_cell.angle_beta   90.00
_cell.angle_gamma   90.00
#
_symmetry.space_group_name_H-M   'P 1'
#
loop_
_entity.id
_entity.type
_entity.pdbx_description
1 polymer ?
#
loop_
_entity_poly.entity_id
_entity_poly.type
_entity_poly.pdbx_seq_one_letter_code
_entity_poly.pdbx_strand_id
1 'polypeptide(L)' 'MNLFNPPKLLNGLQIRFGENPMALLALFTGHASKQQWSEQEIENVLRTAKKGNYMNLIKTLRAHIHH' A
#
# COMPACT_ATOMS: atom_id res chain seq x y z
N MET A 1 6.32 -7.23 5.17
CA MET A 1 5.44 -8.37 5.52
C MET A 1 4.09 -8.08 4.91
N ASN A 2 3.48 -9.04 4.22
CA ASN A 2 2.09 -8.89 3.78
C ASN A 2 1.18 -8.90 5.03
N LEU A 3 0.17 -8.05 5.07
CA LEU A 3 -0.73 -7.93 6.23
C LEU A 3 -1.89 -8.92 6.18
N PHE A 4 -2.00 -9.68 5.08
CA PHE A 4 -3.09 -10.61 4.81
C PHE A 4 -2.55 -12.03 4.65
N ASN A 5 -3.37 -13.02 5.04
CA ASN A 5 -3.13 -14.43 4.82
C ASN A 5 -4.42 -15.08 4.28
N PRO A 6 -4.50 -15.48 3.00
CA PRO A 6 -3.43 -15.47 2.00
C PRO A 6 -2.97 -14.04 1.59
N PRO A 7 -1.73 -13.88 1.07
CA PRO A 7 -1.20 -12.57 0.69
C PRO A 7 -2.08 -11.87 -0.34
N LYS A 8 -2.44 -10.62 -0.06
CA LYS A 8 -3.20 -9.77 -1.00
C LYS A 8 -2.26 -8.80 -1.70
N LEU A 9 -2.30 -8.78 -3.03
CA LEU A 9 -1.40 -7.99 -3.88
C LEU A 9 -2.20 -7.13 -4.86
N LEU A 10 -1.68 -5.94 -5.15
CA LEU A 10 -2.16 -5.02 -6.17
C LEU A 10 -1.35 -5.19 -7.43
N ASN A 11 -2.04 -5.34 -8.55
CA ASN A 11 -1.42 -5.36 -9.86
C ASN A 11 -1.29 -3.95 -10.43
N GLY A 12 -0.20 -3.69 -11.17
CA GLY A 12 -0.03 -2.48 -11.98
C GLY A 12 0.21 -1.19 -11.21
N LEU A 13 0.57 -1.26 -9.91
CA LEU A 13 0.99 -0.10 -9.13
C LEU A 13 2.51 -0.06 -9.05
N GLN A 14 3.13 1.07 -9.39
CA GLN A 14 4.58 1.27 -9.23
C GLN A 14 4.83 2.39 -8.23
N ILE A 15 5.59 2.09 -7.17
CA ILE A 15 5.96 3.07 -6.14
C ILE A 15 7.44 3.44 -6.30
N ARG A 16 7.70 4.74 -6.53
CA ARG A 16 9.05 5.27 -6.66
C ARG A 16 9.50 5.91 -5.35
N PHE A 17 10.75 5.66 -5.00
CA PHE A 17 11.37 6.27 -3.83
C PHE A 17 11.62 7.76 -4.11
N GLY A 18 11.32 8.63 -3.14
CA GLY A 18 11.41 10.08 -3.27
C GLY A 18 10.08 10.77 -3.59
N GLU A 19 9.03 10.01 -3.92
CA GLU A 19 7.68 10.57 -4.09
C GLU A 19 7.05 10.98 -2.76
N ASN A 20 6.16 11.97 -2.82
CA ASN A 20 5.47 12.49 -1.65
C ASN A 20 4.69 11.36 -0.92
N PRO A 21 4.86 11.20 0.41
CA PRO A 21 4.15 10.18 1.19
C PRO A 21 2.63 10.18 0.98
N MET A 22 1.99 11.35 0.92
CA MET A 22 0.54 11.44 0.70
C MET A 22 0.15 10.98 -0.71
N ALA A 23 0.95 11.33 -1.72
CA ALA A 23 0.72 10.88 -3.09
C ALA A 23 0.79 9.35 -3.19
N LEU A 24 1.77 8.73 -2.54
CA LEU A 24 1.91 7.27 -2.49
C LEU A 24 0.70 6.58 -1.84
N LEU A 25 0.21 7.13 -0.73
CA LEU A 25 -0.98 6.61 -0.04
C LEU A 25 -2.24 6.77 -0.90
N ALA A 26 -2.39 7.90 -1.60
CA ALA A 26 -3.51 8.14 -2.50
C ALA A 26 -3.48 7.21 -3.72
N LEU A 27 -2.29 7.01 -4.32
CA LEU A 27 -2.09 6.08 -5.42
C LEU A 27 -2.43 4.64 -5.02
N PHE A 28 -1.91 4.19 -3.87
CA PHE A 28 -2.24 2.88 -3.33
C PHE A 28 -3.74 2.71 -3.13
N THR A 29 -4.39 3.68 -2.49
CA THR A 29 -5.82 3.66 -2.21
C THR A 29 -6.63 3.57 -3.52
N GLY A 30 -6.32 4.41 -4.51
CA GLY A 30 -7.02 4.39 -5.79
C GLY A 30 -6.86 3.08 -6.55
N HIS A 31 -5.67 2.47 -6.54
CA HIS A 31 -5.45 1.16 -7.16
C HIS A 31 -6.16 0.04 -6.39
N ALA A 32 -6.15 0.08 -5.06
CA ALA A 32 -6.80 -0.90 -4.21
C ALA A 32 -8.32 -0.89 -4.37
N SER A 33 -8.94 0.30 -4.37
CA SER A 33 -10.37 0.44 -4.62
C SER A 33 -10.76 -0.08 -6.01
N LYS A 34 -9.96 0.17 -7.05
CA LYS A 34 -10.20 -0.38 -8.40
C LYS A 34 -10.10 -1.91 -8.47
N GLN A 35 -9.32 -2.52 -7.58
CA GLN A 35 -9.16 -3.97 -7.49
C GLN A 35 -10.03 -4.59 -6.39
N GLN A 36 -11.12 -3.91 -6.02
CA GLN A 36 -12.14 -4.40 -5.08
C GLN A 36 -11.59 -4.75 -3.69
N TRP A 37 -10.54 -4.06 -3.24
CA TRP A 37 -10.15 -4.12 -1.84
C TRP A 37 -11.20 -3.39 -1.00
N SER A 38 -11.49 -3.92 0.18
CA SER A 38 -12.42 -3.29 1.10
C SER A 38 -11.78 -2.07 1.75
N GLU A 39 -12.62 -1.12 2.19
CA GLU A 39 -12.15 0.06 2.91
C GLU A 39 -11.35 -0.31 4.16
N GLN A 40 -11.76 -1.35 4.88
CA GLN A 40 -11.07 -1.84 6.07
C GLN A 40 -9.68 -2.40 5.74
N GLU A 41 -9.55 -3.15 4.64
CA GLU A 41 -8.25 -3.67 4.19
C GLU A 41 -7.32 -2.52 3.84
N ILE A 42 -7.81 -1.54 3.07
CA ILE A 42 -7.05 -0.35 2.69
C ILE A 42 -6.62 0.42 3.94
N GLU A 43 -7.55 0.69 4.86
CA GLU A 43 -7.26 1.43 6.09
C GLU A 43 -6.20 0.72 6.94
N ASN A 44 -6.26 -0.60 7.06
CA ASN A 44 -5.27 -1.38 7.81
C ASN A 44 -3.84 -1.21 7.24
N VAL A 45 -3.72 -1.22 5.91
CA VAL A 45 -2.44 -0.97 5.22
C VAL A 45 -1.97 0.45 5.46
N LEU A 46 -2.85 1.44 5.28
CA LEU A 46 -2.51 2.86 5.45
C LEU A 46 -2.09 3.17 6.89
N ARG A 47 -2.79 2.63 7.89
CA ARG A 47 -2.43 2.77 9.32
C ARG A 47 -1.05 2.17 9.58
N THR A 48 -0.77 0.99 9.04
CA THR A 48 0.54 0.33 9.21
C THR A 48 1.66 1.11 8.52
N ALA A 49 1.42 1.61 7.31
CA ALA A 49 2.38 2.42 6.56
C ALA A 49 2.72 3.72 7.29
N LYS A 50 1.73 4.36 7.93
CA LYS A 50 1.89 5.62 8.68
C LYS A 50 2.56 5.48 10.04
N LYS A 51 2.65 4.27 10.62
CA LYS A 51 3.24 4.05 11.96
C LYS A 51 4.76 4.23 12.03
N GLY A 52 5.44 4.38 10.90
CA GLY A 52 6.90 4.47 10.85
C GLY A 52 7.39 5.65 10.01
N ASN A 53 8.69 5.64 9.71
CA ASN A 53 9.31 6.61 8.81
C ASN A 53 8.98 6.31 7.34
N TYR A 54 9.44 7.17 6.42
CA TYR A 54 9.21 7.02 4.98
C TYR A 54 9.61 5.63 4.44
N MET A 55 10.73 5.07 4.92
CA MET A 55 11.17 3.73 4.55
C MET A 55 10.15 2.66 4.94
N ASN A 56 9.54 2.78 6.12
CA ASN A 56 8.48 1.87 6.55
C ASN A 56 7.23 1.99 5.67
N LEU A 57 6.86 3.20 5.26
CA LEU A 57 5.76 3.42 4.32
C LEU A 57 6.04 2.69 3.00
N ILE A 58 7.20 2.92 2.37
CA ILE A 58 7.57 2.28 1.11
C ILE A 58 7.58 0.76 1.23
N LYS A 59 8.20 0.23 2.30
CA LYS A 59 8.29 -1.21 2.55
C LYS A 59 6.91 -1.84 2.76
N THR A 60 6.01 -1.15 3.46
CA THR A 60 4.65 -1.63 3.72
C THR A 60 3.85 -1.68 2.42
N LEU A 61 3.85 -0.60 1.63
CA LEU A 61 3.09 -0.55 0.39
C LEU A 61 3.63 -1.55 -0.64
N ARG A 62 4.96 -1.67 -0.79
CA ARG A 62 5.58 -2.65 -1.70
C ARG A 62 5.30 -4.10 -1.35
N ALA A 63 5.09 -4.41 -0.07
CA ALA A 63 4.71 -5.76 0.34
C ALA A 63 3.32 -6.19 -0.16
N HIS A 64 2.54 -5.27 -0.72
CA HIS A 64 1.21 -5.50 -1.26
C HIS A 64 1.12 -5.15 -2.75
N ILE A 65 2.25 -5.07 -3.46
CA ILE A 65 2.32 -4.81 -4.88
C ILE A 65 2.89 -6.05 -5.56
N HIS A 66 2.24 -6.52 -6.61
CA HIS A 66 2.76 -7.57 -7.47
C HIS A 66 3.82 -6.97 -8.41
N HIS A 67 5.00 -7.58 -8.43
CA HIS A 67 6.14 -7.17 -9.26
C HIS A 67 6.06 -7.72 -10.68
#